data_AF-A0A7J5QGX9-F1
#
_entry.id   AF-A0A7J5QGX9-F1
#
_cell.length_a   1.000
_cell.length_b   1.000
_cell.length_c   1.000
_cell.angle_alpha   90.00
_cell.angle_beta   90.00
_cell.angle_gamma   90.00
#
_symmetry.space_group_name_H-M   'P 1'
#
loop_
_entity.id
_entity.type
_entity.pdbx_description
1 polymer ?
#
loop_
_entity_poly.entity_id
_entity_poly.type
_entity_poly.pdbx_seq_one_letter_code
_entity_poly.pdbx_strand_id
1 'polypeptide(L)'
;MYSLRILSKGKVTDLSNGFALGGVPFTVFVRPKEVTMETSTLLKCKLICDKEFSMFPVPIGDWTPGAIAVISPNGIDLSVYDVYWGAGETIK
;
A
#
# COMPACT_ATOMS: atom_id res chain seq x y z
N MET A 1 16.34 -11.57 2.31
CA MET A 1 16.25 -10.50 3.33
C MET A 1 15.82 -9.24 2.60
N TYR A 2 14.63 -8.71 2.87
CA TYR A 2 14.15 -7.50 2.21
C TYR A 2 14.94 -6.29 2.73
N SER A 3 15.32 -5.38 1.83
CA SER A 3 15.97 -4.12 2.23
C SER A 3 15.01 -3.28 3.07
N LEU A 4 15.52 -2.60 4.09
CA LEU A 4 14.77 -1.56 4.82
C LEU A 4 14.57 -0.28 3.98
N ARG A 5 15.20 -0.20 2.80
CA ARG A 5 15.05 0.92 1.85
C ARG A 5 14.16 0.52 0.70
N ILE A 6 13.42 1.48 0.16
CA ILE A 6 12.66 1.31 -1.07
C ILE A 6 13.63 1.34 -2.26
N LEU A 7 13.70 0.22 -2.99
CA LEU A 7 14.58 0.04 -4.16
C LEU A 7 13.80 0.06 -5.47
N SER A 8 12.53 -0.38 -5.45
CA SER A 8 11.59 -0.25 -6.56
C SER A 8 10.31 0.43 -6.08
N LYS A 9 9.65 1.18 -6.96
CA LYS A 9 8.41 1.90 -6.63
C LYS A 9 7.52 2.07 -7.83
N GLY A 10 6.25 2.33 -7.58
CA GLY A 10 5.27 2.67 -8.60
C GLY A 10 4.01 3.26 -7.99
N LYS A 11 3.03 3.53 -8.86
CA LYS A 11 1.70 4.01 -8.47
C LYS A 11 0.69 2.90 -8.70
N VAL A 12 -0.23 2.72 -7.76
CA VAL A 12 -1.40 1.86 -7.96
C VAL A 12 -2.40 2.64 -8.81
N THR A 13 -2.67 2.14 -10.02
CA THR A 13 -3.60 2.78 -10.97
C THR A 13 -4.95 2.07 -11.05
N ASP A 14 -5.02 0.82 -10.63
CA ASP A 14 -6.25 0.02 -10.60
C ASP A 14 -6.25 -0.87 -9.34
N LEU A 15 -7.41 -0.94 -8.70
CA LEU A 15 -7.69 -1.81 -7.54
C LEU A 15 -8.93 -2.68 -7.78
N SER A 16 -9.48 -2.74 -9.00
CA SER A 16 -10.67 -3.53 -9.31
C SER A 16 -10.54 -5.01 -8.93
N ASN A 17 -9.33 -5.56 -9.07
CA ASN A 17 -8.98 -6.94 -8.72
C ASN A 17 -7.99 -7.05 -7.54
N GLY A 18 -7.79 -5.96 -6.80
CA GLY A 18 -6.72 -5.84 -5.80
C GLY A 18 -5.35 -5.57 -6.43
N PHE A 19 -4.32 -5.51 -5.59
CA PHE A 19 -2.96 -5.18 -6.03
C PHE A 19 -1.90 -5.97 -5.25
N ALA A 20 -0.98 -6.62 -5.96
CA ALA A 20 0.14 -7.36 -5.40
C ALA A 20 1.34 -7.32 -6.35
N LEU A 21 2.55 -7.55 -5.81
CA LEU A 21 3.79 -7.61 -6.57
C LEU A 21 4.31 -9.05 -6.73
N GLY A 22 3.41 -10.00 -7.02
CA GLY A 22 3.79 -11.39 -7.32
C GLY A 22 4.51 -12.12 -6.18
N GLY A 23 4.18 -11.81 -4.92
CA GLY A 23 4.80 -12.41 -3.74
C GLY A 23 5.90 -11.55 -3.09
N VAL A 24 6.30 -10.45 -3.73
CA VAL A 24 7.21 -9.45 -3.12
C VAL A 24 6.41 -8.57 -2.16
N PRO A 25 6.78 -8.48 -0.88
CA PRO A 25 6.15 -7.55 0.04
C PRO A 25 6.58 -6.11 -0.25
N PHE A 26 5.66 -5.19 -0.01
CA PHE A 26 5.85 -3.77 -0.26
C PHE A 26 5.24 -2.95 0.87
N THR A 27 5.66 -1.69 0.96
CA THR A 27 4.96 -0.67 1.74
C THR A 27 4.21 0.27 0.81
N VAL A 28 3.28 1.06 1.35
CA VAL A 28 2.57 2.10 0.61
C VAL A 28 2.83 3.48 1.16
N PHE A 29 2.62 4.48 0.30
CA PHE A 29 2.48 5.88 0.65
C PHE A 29 1.13 6.35 0.15
N VAL A 30 0.33 6.95 1.03
CA VAL A 30 -0.99 7.47 0.69
C VAL A 30 -0.93 8.99 0.61
N ARG A 31 -1.25 9.54 -0.56
CA ARG A 31 -1.34 10.98 -0.79
C ARG A 31 -2.80 11.37 -1.03
N PRO A 32 -3.38 12.30 -0.28
CA PRO A 32 -4.73 12.77 -0.55
C PRO A 32 -4.71 13.66 -1.80
N LYS A 33 -5.75 13.57 -2.63
CA LYS A 33 -5.88 14.43 -3.83
C LYS A 33 -6.40 15.82 -3.48
N GLU A 34 -7.11 15.93 -2.37
CA GLU A 34 -7.61 17.19 -1.81
C GLU A 34 -6.97 17.47 -0.45
N VAL A 35 -7.13 18.71 0.04
CA VAL A 35 -6.66 19.09 1.37
C VAL A 35 -7.48 18.35 2.42
N THR A 36 -6.80 17.71 3.36
CA THR A 36 -7.43 17.00 4.48
C THR A 36 -6.72 17.30 5.79
N MET A 37 -7.47 17.28 6.89
CA MET A 37 -6.94 17.33 8.26
C MET A 37 -6.71 15.94 8.86
N GLU A 38 -7.13 14.88 8.15
CA GLU A 38 -6.90 13.50 8.57
C GLU A 38 -5.42 13.16 8.51
N THR A 39 -4.93 12.50 9.54
CA THR A 39 -3.52 12.08 9.65
C THR A 39 -3.30 10.64 9.18
N SER A 40 -4.38 9.85 9.06
CA SER A 40 -4.34 8.47 8.63
C SER A 40 -5.63 8.08 7.91
N THR A 41 -5.58 6.96 7.19
CA THR A 41 -6.76 6.32 6.61
C THR A 41 -6.68 4.81 6.78
N LEU A 42 -7.72 4.08 6.39
CA LEU A 42 -7.76 2.63 6.45
C LEU A 42 -7.52 2.04 5.07
N LEU A 43 -6.58 1.10 4.99
CA LEU A 43 -6.30 0.30 3.81
C LEU A 43 -6.71 -1.14 4.08
N LYS A 44 -7.64 -1.69 3.31
CA LYS A 44 -7.98 -3.11 3.42
C LYS A 44 -6.95 -3.96 2.67
N CYS A 45 -6.07 -4.64 3.40
CA CYS A 45 -4.98 -5.44 2.84
C CYS A 45 -4.67 -6.68 3.69
N LYS A 46 -3.71 -7.47 3.23
CA LYS A 46 -2.99 -8.48 4.03
C LYS A 46 -1.54 -8.08 4.14
N LEU A 47 -1.02 -8.05 5.36
CA LEU A 47 0.40 -8.09 5.62
C LEU A 47 0.93 -9.52 5.39
N ILE A 48 2.25 -9.67 5.30
CA ILE A 48 2.90 -10.97 5.02
C ILE A 48 2.54 -12.10 6.00
N CYS A 49 2.10 -11.76 7.22
CA CYS A 49 1.70 -12.73 8.24
C CYS A 49 0.18 -12.86 8.39
N ASP A 50 -0.60 -12.06 7.67
CA ASP A 50 -2.06 -12.09 7.77
C ASP A 50 -2.64 -13.26 6.97
N LYS A 51 -3.64 -13.92 7.56
CA LYS A 51 -4.39 -14.99 6.89
C LYS A 51 -5.51 -14.42 6.02
N GLU A 52 -6.23 -13.43 6.54
CA GLU A 52 -7.42 -12.82 5.95
C GLU A 52 -7.24 -11.32 5.75
N PHE A 53 -8.00 -10.74 4.82
CA PHE A 53 -8.01 -9.29 4.61
C PHE A 53 -8.59 -8.57 5.82
N SER A 54 -7.88 -7.53 6.29
CA SER A 54 -8.35 -6.68 7.38
C SER A 54 -8.01 -5.21 7.13
N MET A 55 -8.59 -4.31 7.93
CA MET A 55 -8.31 -2.88 7.83
C MET A 55 -6.99 -2.57 8.53
N PHE A 56 -6.02 -2.06 7.77
CA PHE A 56 -4.72 -1.63 8.26
C PHE A 56 -4.67 -0.09 8.27
N PRO A 57 -4.45 0.55 9.43
CA PRO A 57 -4.25 1.99 9.50
C PRO A 57 -2.95 2.40 8.80
N VAL A 58 -3.05 3.36 7.87
CA VAL A 58 -1.91 3.88 7.11
C VAL A 58 -1.79 5.39 7.30
N PRO A 59 -0.60 5.93 7.58
CA PRO A 59 -0.41 7.37 7.67
C PRO A 59 -0.64 8.03 6.30
N ILE A 60 -1.23 9.22 6.31
CA ILE A 60 -1.36 10.07 5.14
C ILE A 60 -0.09 10.92 5.03
N GLY A 61 0.54 10.93 3.86
CA GLY A 61 1.74 11.73 3.61
C GLY A 61 3.05 11.11 4.09
N ASP A 62 3.05 9.83 4.50
CA ASP A 62 4.26 9.10 4.88
C ASP A 62 4.21 7.62 4.43
N TRP A 63 5.36 6.95 4.44
CA TRP A 63 5.48 5.52 4.16
C TRP A 63 5.07 4.69 5.37
N THR A 64 4.27 3.65 5.16
CA THR A 64 3.91 2.73 6.25
C THR A 64 5.12 1.87 6.66
N PRO A 65 5.19 1.39 7.91
CA PRO A 65 6.12 0.34 8.29
C PRO A 65 5.61 -1.07 7.90
N GLY A 66 4.43 -1.18 7.27
CA GLY A 66 3.79 -2.44 6.94
C GLY A 66 4.43 -3.17 5.76
N ALA A 67 4.70 -4.47 5.95
CA ALA A 67 5.06 -5.38 4.87
C ALA A 67 3.77 -5.97 4.26
N ILE A 68 3.18 -5.23 3.32
CA ILE A 68 1.94 -5.58 2.64
C ILE A 68 2.24 -6.65 1.58
N ALA A 69 1.47 -7.74 1.61
CA ALA A 69 1.52 -8.79 0.60
C ALA A 69 0.52 -8.52 -0.55
N VAL A 70 -0.68 -8.06 -0.20
CA VAL A 70 -1.74 -7.77 -1.18
C VAL A 70 -2.74 -6.74 -0.63
N ILE A 71 -3.09 -5.76 -1.45
CA ILE A 71 -4.24 -4.87 -1.22
C ILE A 71 -5.49 -5.55 -1.78
N SER A 72 -6.58 -5.57 -1.01
CA SER A 72 -7.84 -6.15 -1.47
C SER A 72 -8.46 -5.38 -2.63
N PRO A 73 -9.37 -5.99 -3.42
CA PRO A 73 -10.19 -5.26 -4.37
C PRO A 73 -10.88 -4.06 -3.72
N ASN A 74 -10.74 -2.87 -4.31
CA ASN A 74 -11.25 -1.61 -3.75
C ASN A 74 -10.82 -1.36 -2.29
N GLY A 75 -9.61 -1.81 -1.92
CA GLY A 75 -9.14 -1.73 -0.53
C GLY A 75 -8.91 -0.30 -0.02
N ILE A 76 -8.89 0.68 -0.92
CA ILE A 76 -8.87 2.12 -0.66
C ILE A 76 -9.43 2.83 -1.88
N ASP A 77 -10.09 3.97 -1.67
CA ASP A 77 -10.69 4.77 -2.74
C ASP A 77 -9.62 5.56 -3.52
N LEU A 78 -9.29 5.10 -4.72
CA LEU A 78 -8.33 5.76 -5.62
C LEU A 78 -8.88 7.07 -6.22
N SER A 79 -10.17 7.37 -6.09
CA SER A 79 -10.72 8.67 -6.48
C SER A 79 -10.35 9.77 -5.47
N VAL A 80 -10.17 9.39 -4.19
CA VAL A 80 -9.82 10.29 -3.08
C VAL A 80 -8.31 10.34 -2.85
N TYR A 81 -7.64 9.19 -2.99
CA TYR A 81 -6.21 9.05 -2.69
C TYR A 81 -5.40 8.59 -3.90
N ASP A 82 -4.21 9.19 -4.06
CA ASP A 82 -3.13 8.59 -4.83
C ASP A 82 -2.34 7.64 -3.93
N VAL A 83 -2.18 6.39 -4.37
CA VAL A 83 -1.47 5.35 -3.61
C VAL A 83 -0.22 4.93 -4.38
N TYR A 84 0.93 5.04 -3.71
CA TYR A 84 2.21 4.59 -4.23
C TYR A 84 2.67 3.36 -3.46
N TRP A 85 3.38 2.46 -4.12
CA TRP A 85 4.01 1.30 -3.50
C TRP A 85 5.53 1.42 -3.57
N GLY A 86 6.20 0.84 -2.57
CA GLY A 86 7.65 0.76 -2.49
C GLY A 86 8.09 -0.63 -2.02
N ALA A 87 8.97 -1.28 -2.78
CA ALA A 87 9.51 -2.61 -2.49
C ALA A 87 11.01 -2.54 -2.19
N GLY A 88 11.47 -3.39 -1.27
CA GLY A 88 12.87 -3.49 -0.86
C GLY A 88 13.77 -4.30 -1.80
N GLU A 89 13.35 -4.50 -3.05
CA GLU A 89 14.05 -5.27 -4.08
C GLU A 89 13.61 -4.85 -5.49
N THR A 90 14.22 -5.45 -6.51
CA THR A 90 13.85 -5.25 -7.93
C THR A 90 12.56 -5.98 -8.26
N ILE A 91 11.59 -5.28 -8.85
CA ILE A 91 10.40 -5.92 -9.43
C ILE A 91 10.72 -6.37 -10.85
N LYS A 92 10.44 -7.64 -11.15
CA LYS A 92 10.66 -8.26 -12.46
C LYS A 92 9.42 -8.15 -13.34
#